data_AF-A0AAJ5NLI6-F1
#
_entry.id   AF-A0AAJ5NLI6-F1
#
_cell.length_a   1.000
_cell.length_b   1.000
_cell.length_c   1.000
_cell.angle_alpha   90.00
_cell.angle_beta   90.00
_cell.angle_gamma   90.00
#
_symmetry.space_group_name_H-M   'P 1'
#
loop_
_entity.id
_entity.type
_entity.pdbx_description
1 polymer ?
#
loop_
_entity_poly.entity_id
_entity_poly.type
_entity_poly.pdbx_seq_one_letter_code
_entity_poly.pdbx_strand_id
1 'polypeptide(L)'
;MTNTKQNLKTRLRYVFLGKLPMERKYRPKIIEYAYLFFGNFIIFTFSVLILLLFAKYEWKITKNWNLILANEFSSYFWKFLISISISAWIVNVVLCIHLIYILSKTENYKWIAYLSVFINVLPIFSFLNLIISIFGFYKHKIVFK
;
A
#
# COMPACT_ATOMS: atom_id res chain seq x y z
N MET A 1 9.02 -1.57 -37.88
CA MET A 1 9.30 -1.30 -36.45
C MET A 1 10.72 -0.74 -36.37
N THR A 2 10.86 0.58 -36.27
CA THR A 2 12.18 1.22 -36.19
C THR A 2 12.79 0.98 -34.81
N ASN A 3 13.96 0.34 -34.82
CA ASN A 3 14.69 -0.13 -33.65
C ASN A 3 15.48 1.04 -33.03
N THR A 4 14.78 2.05 -32.51
CA THR A 4 15.43 3.15 -31.80
C THR A 4 15.81 2.68 -30.41
N LYS A 5 17.12 2.52 -30.15
CA LYS A 5 17.66 2.25 -28.80
C LYS A 5 17.06 3.27 -27.83
N GLN A 6 16.21 2.80 -26.92
CA GLN A 6 15.58 3.66 -25.92
C GLN A 6 16.65 4.35 -25.07
N ASN A 7 16.51 5.66 -24.93
CA ASN A 7 17.44 6.51 -24.19
C ASN A 7 17.57 6.02 -22.72
N LEU A 8 18.75 6.19 -22.10
CA LEU A 8 19.05 5.69 -20.74
C LEU A 8 18.03 6.18 -19.70
N LYS A 9 17.60 7.44 -19.83
CA LYS A 9 16.53 8.05 -19.02
C LYS A 9 15.22 7.28 -19.12
N THR A 10 14.86 6.78 -20.30
CA THR A 10 13.63 6.02 -20.55
C THR A 10 13.73 4.62 -19.95
N ARG A 11 14.91 3.99 -20.00
CA ARG A 11 15.17 2.70 -19.35
C ARG A 11 15.09 2.79 -17.83
N LEU A 12 15.75 3.78 -17.23
CA LEU A 12 15.67 4.02 -15.79
C LEU A 12 14.24 4.33 -15.36
N ARG A 13 13.51 5.16 -16.11
CA ARG A 13 12.08 5.39 -15.89
C ARG A 13 11.28 4.09 -15.90
N TYR A 14 11.52 3.19 -16.85
CA TYR A 14 10.79 1.92 -16.91
C TYR A 14 11.06 1.01 -15.73
N VAL A 15 12.26 1.06 -15.15
CA VAL A 15 12.60 0.27 -13.95
C VAL A 15 11.91 0.82 -12.70
N PHE A 16 11.91 2.14 -12.49
CA PHE A 16 11.41 2.75 -11.25
C PHE A 16 9.94 3.18 -11.30
N LEU A 17 9.48 3.68 -12.44
CA LEU A 17 8.14 4.26 -12.65
C LEU A 17 7.30 3.43 -13.64
N GLY A 18 7.88 2.42 -14.28
CA GLY A 18 7.21 1.63 -15.32
C GLY A 18 7.06 2.38 -16.65
N LYS A 19 6.46 1.69 -17.62
CA LYS A 19 6.10 2.28 -18.92
C LYS A 19 5.04 3.36 -18.76
N LEU A 20 4.99 4.36 -19.65
CA LEU A 20 3.90 5.34 -19.63
C LEU A 20 2.56 4.64 -19.88
N PRO A 21 1.44 5.17 -19.36
CA PRO A 21 0.12 4.57 -19.57
C PRO A 21 -0.23 4.32 -21.04
N MET A 22 0.19 5.21 -21.95
CA MET A 22 -0.01 5.09 -23.41
C MET A 22 0.87 4.00 -24.04
N GLU A 23 1.92 3.55 -23.36
CA GLU A 23 2.89 2.56 -23.83
C GLU A 23 2.60 1.14 -23.26
N ARG A 24 1.58 0.99 -22.40
CA ARG A 24 1.25 -0.27 -21.72
C ARG A 24 0.17 -1.04 -22.48
N LYS A 25 0.41 -2.35 -22.69
CA LYS A 25 -0.55 -3.32 -23.26
C LYS A 25 -1.65 -3.74 -22.27
N TYR A 26 -1.40 -3.59 -20.97
CA TYR A 26 -2.29 -3.98 -19.86
C TYR A 26 -2.58 -2.79 -18.96
N ARG A 27 -3.75 -2.76 -18.33
CA ARG A 27 -4.16 -1.61 -17.51
C ARG A 27 -3.33 -1.53 -16.23
N PRO A 28 -2.69 -0.38 -15.96
CA PRO A 28 -1.92 -0.16 -14.74
C PRO A 28 -2.72 -0.55 -13.49
N LYS A 29 -3.92 0.02 -13.37
CA LYS A 29 -4.60 0.24 -12.10
C LYS A 29 -4.86 -1.01 -11.28
N ILE A 30 -5.14 -2.13 -11.95
CA ILE A 30 -5.49 -3.38 -11.28
C ILE A 30 -4.30 -3.88 -10.45
N ILE A 31 -3.09 -3.76 -11.02
CA ILE A 31 -1.86 -4.24 -10.38
C ILE A 31 -1.51 -3.35 -9.18
N GLU A 32 -1.64 -2.02 -9.31
CA GLU A 32 -1.35 -1.13 -8.18
C GLU A 32 -2.35 -1.31 -7.03
N TYR A 33 -3.65 -1.47 -7.31
CA TYR A 33 -4.64 -1.78 -6.27
C TYR A 33 -4.41 -3.16 -5.64
N ALA A 34 -3.95 -4.16 -6.40
CA ALA A 34 -3.60 -5.47 -5.86
C ALA A 34 -2.39 -5.38 -4.90
N TYR A 35 -1.35 -4.65 -5.27
CA TYR A 35 -0.20 -4.45 -4.36
C TYR A 35 -0.58 -3.61 -3.14
N LEU A 36 -1.41 -2.58 -3.30
CA LEU A 36 -1.94 -1.82 -2.17
C LEU A 36 -2.76 -2.73 -1.24
N PHE A 37 -3.57 -3.64 -1.79
CA PHE A 37 -4.31 -4.62 -0.99
C PHE A 37 -3.35 -5.49 -0.17
N PHE A 38 -2.32 -6.08 -0.79
CA PHE A 38 -1.33 -6.90 -0.08
C PHE A 38 -0.58 -6.11 1.00
N GLY A 39 -0.10 -4.91 0.70
CA GLY A 39 0.60 -4.07 1.67
C GLY A 39 -0.30 -3.67 2.84
N ASN A 40 -1.55 -3.29 2.57
CA ASN A 40 -2.51 -2.98 3.63
C ASN A 40 -2.92 -4.23 4.43
N PHE A 41 -2.92 -5.41 3.83
CA PHE A 41 -3.19 -6.67 4.53
C PHE A 41 -2.11 -6.96 5.56
N ILE A 42 -0.83 -6.80 5.18
CA ILE A 42 0.31 -6.92 6.09
C ILE A 42 0.19 -5.94 7.26
N ILE A 43 -0.07 -4.66 6.98
CA ILE A 43 -0.24 -3.63 8.01
C ILE A 43 -1.43 -3.94 8.92
N PHE A 44 -2.54 -4.43 8.36
CA PHE A 44 -3.72 -4.84 9.10
C PHE A 44 -3.44 -6.04 10.01
N THR A 45 -2.71 -7.05 9.53
CA THR A 45 -2.33 -8.19 10.38
C THR A 45 -1.47 -7.74 11.56
N PHE A 46 -0.56 -6.79 11.35
CA PHE A 46 0.25 -6.21 12.41
C PHE A 46 -0.58 -5.42 13.42
N SER A 47 -1.54 -4.60 12.98
CA SER A 47 -2.42 -3.87 13.91
C SER A 47 -3.29 -4.81 14.74
N VAL A 48 -3.81 -5.89 14.15
CA VAL A 48 -4.52 -6.95 14.88
C VAL A 48 -3.63 -7.61 15.93
N LEU A 49 -2.38 -7.93 15.59
CA LEU A 49 -1.43 -8.51 16.56
C LEU A 49 -1.13 -7.55 17.72
N ILE A 50 -0.99 -6.25 17.44
CA ILE A 50 -0.85 -5.24 18.50
C ILE A 50 -2.09 -5.24 19.41
N LEU A 51 -3.30 -5.25 18.84
CA LEU A 51 -4.54 -5.28 19.64
C LEU A 51 -4.63 -6.55 20.49
N LEU A 52 -4.18 -7.70 19.98
CA LEU A 52 -4.10 -8.94 20.74
C LEU A 52 -3.05 -8.86 21.87
N LEU A 53 -1.94 -8.16 21.66
CA LEU A 53 -0.98 -7.87 22.72
C LEU A 53 -1.62 -7.05 23.83
N PHE A 54 -2.39 -6.01 23.50
CA PHE A 54 -3.15 -5.25 24.50
C PHE A 54 -4.19 -6.11 25.23
N ALA A 55 -4.88 -6.99 24.50
CA ALA A 55 -5.85 -7.91 25.07
C ALA A 55 -5.22 -8.93 26.04
N LYS A 56 -3.99 -9.42 25.75
CA LYS A 56 -3.21 -10.30 26.65
C LYS A 56 -3.00 -9.68 28.03
N TYR A 57 -2.92 -8.35 28.10
CA TYR A 57 -2.75 -7.58 29.35
C TYR A 57 -4.07 -6.94 29.83
N GLU A 58 -5.21 -7.47 29.40
CA GLU A 58 -6.56 -7.06 29.81
C GLU A 58 -6.84 -5.56 29.62
N TRP A 59 -6.13 -4.89 28.71
CA TRP A 59 -6.26 -3.44 28.49
C TRP A 59 -6.00 -2.58 29.75
N LYS A 60 -5.40 -3.14 30.80
CA LYS A 60 -5.18 -2.47 32.09
C LYS A 60 -3.87 -1.70 32.08
N ILE A 61 -3.91 -0.38 31.91
CA ILE A 61 -2.72 0.48 31.94
C ILE A 61 -2.17 0.58 33.38
N THR A 62 -1.23 -0.29 33.72
CA THR A 62 -0.42 -0.23 34.96
C THR A 62 0.77 0.73 34.82
N LYS A 63 1.32 1.18 35.96
CA LYS A 63 2.50 2.08 36.01
C LYS A 63 3.73 1.56 35.24
N ASN A 64 3.83 0.25 35.03
CA ASN A 64 4.98 -0.39 34.40
C ASN A 64 4.76 -0.77 32.92
N TRP A 65 3.70 -0.26 32.28
CA TRP A 65 3.37 -0.60 30.88
C TRP A 65 4.49 -0.38 29.88
N ASN A 66 5.23 0.72 30.03
CA ASN A 66 6.35 1.02 29.14
C ASN A 66 7.42 -0.08 29.19
N LEU A 67 7.66 -0.64 30.38
CA LEU A 67 8.66 -1.69 30.60
C LEU A 67 8.17 -3.05 30.06
N ILE A 68 6.87 -3.33 30.19
CA ILE A 68 6.22 -4.52 29.62
C ILE A 68 6.28 -4.48 28.08
N LEU A 69 5.89 -3.35 27.48
CA LEU A 69 5.95 -3.18 26.02
C LEU A 69 7.39 -3.25 25.51
N ALA A 70 8.34 -2.62 26.19
CA ALA A 70 9.74 -2.68 25.81
C ALA A 70 10.26 -4.12 25.81
N ASN A 71 9.88 -4.93 26.80
CA ASN A 71 10.27 -6.34 26.86
C ASN A 71 9.62 -7.16 25.73
N GLU A 72 8.34 -6.96 25.43
CA GLU A 72 7.67 -7.65 24.32
C GLU A 72 8.30 -7.29 22.96
N PHE A 73 8.44 -5.99 22.68
CA PHE A 73 9.06 -5.50 21.44
C PHE A 73 10.56 -5.78 21.35
N SER A 74 11.22 -6.22 22.43
CA SER A 74 12.62 -6.64 22.40
C SER A 74 12.83 -7.97 21.64
N SER A 75 11.78 -8.80 21.53
CA SER A 75 11.87 -10.10 20.87
C SER A 75 12.12 -9.97 19.36
N TYR A 76 12.82 -10.94 18.79
CA TYR A 76 13.10 -10.98 17.35
C TYR A 76 11.83 -11.03 16.49
N PHE A 77 10.79 -11.72 16.97
CA PHE A 77 9.50 -11.82 16.29
C PHE A 77 8.86 -10.45 16.08
N TRP A 78 8.76 -9.64 17.15
CA TRP A 78 8.18 -8.32 17.08
C TRP A 78 9.03 -7.35 16.24
N LYS A 79 10.36 -7.42 16.33
CA LYS A 79 11.27 -6.64 15.48
C LYS A 79 11.09 -6.94 13.98
N PHE A 80 10.98 -8.22 13.64
CA PHE A 80 10.75 -8.67 12.27
C PHE A 80 9.39 -8.18 11.74
N LEU A 81 8.33 -8.32 12.53
CA LEU A 81 7.00 -7.82 12.18
C LEU A 81 7.00 -6.32 11.93
N ILE A 82 7.58 -5.54 12.86
CA ILE A 82 7.70 -4.08 12.71
C ILE A 82 8.45 -3.73 11.42
N SER A 83 9.56 -4.41 11.14
CA SER A 83 10.37 -4.17 9.93
C SER A 83 9.58 -4.44 8.65
N ILE A 84 8.84 -5.54 8.58
CA ILE A 84 8.00 -5.87 7.42
C ILE A 84 6.86 -4.87 7.27
N SER A 85 6.18 -4.50 8.37
CA SER A 85 5.07 -3.54 8.32
C SER A 85 5.52 -2.15 7.88
N ILE A 86 6.69 -1.68 8.35
CA ILE A 86 7.29 -0.42 7.88
C ILE A 86 7.64 -0.52 6.39
N SER A 87 8.24 -1.63 5.96
CA SER A 87 8.60 -1.85 4.55
C SER A 87 7.35 -1.86 3.66
N ALA A 88 6.29 -2.55 4.08
CA ALA A 88 5.00 -2.56 3.38
C ALA A 88 4.38 -1.16 3.30
N TRP A 89 4.48 -0.38 4.37
CA TRP A 89 4.01 1.00 4.39
C TRP A 89 4.78 1.89 3.41
N ILE A 90 6.12 1.78 3.35
CA ILE A 90 6.95 2.51 2.37
C ILE A 90 6.56 2.15 0.94
N VAL A 91 6.38 0.85 0.65
CA VAL A 91 5.92 0.39 -0.67
C VAL A 91 4.55 0.96 -1.01
N ASN A 92 3.61 0.98 -0.05
CA ASN A 92 2.29 1.58 -0.24
C ASN A 92 2.36 3.08 -0.56
N VAL A 93 3.26 3.83 0.09
CA VAL A 93 3.47 5.25 -0.22
C VAL A 93 3.94 5.44 -1.66
N VAL A 94 4.90 4.64 -2.13
CA VAL A 94 5.36 4.69 -3.52
C VAL A 94 4.24 4.35 -4.50
N LEU A 95 3.43 3.33 -4.18
CA LEU A 95 2.28 2.95 -4.99
C LEU A 95 1.21 4.04 -5.04
N CYS A 96 0.95 4.75 -3.93
CA CYS A 96 0.05 5.88 -3.88
C CYS A 96 0.48 7.02 -4.82
N ILE A 97 1.79 7.35 -4.84
CA ILE A 97 2.35 8.35 -5.76
C ILE A 97 2.11 7.91 -7.21
N HIS A 98 2.38 6.63 -7.51
CA HIS A 98 2.15 6.07 -8.84
C HIS A 98 0.65 6.09 -9.22
N LEU A 99 -0.24 5.82 -8.27
CA LEU A 99 -1.69 5.89 -8.44
C LEU A 99 -2.17 7.30 -8.78
N ILE A 100 -1.64 8.33 -8.10
CA ILE A 100 -1.91 9.74 -8.41
C ILE A 100 -1.42 10.10 -9.82
N TYR A 101 -0.22 9.66 -10.19
CA TYR A 101 0.34 9.91 -11.52
C TYR A 101 -0.57 9.34 -12.62
N ILE A 102 -1.07 8.12 -12.44
CA ILE A 102 -2.01 7.45 -13.36
C ILE A 102 -3.40 8.11 -13.33
N LEU A 103 -3.82 8.69 -12.19
CA LEU A 103 -5.14 9.29 -12.00
C LEU A 103 -5.45 10.41 -12.98
N SER A 104 -4.44 11.19 -13.35
CA SER A 104 -4.55 12.32 -14.29
C SER A 104 -5.21 11.92 -15.62
N LYS A 105 -5.14 10.63 -16.00
CA LYS A 105 -5.59 10.13 -17.31
C LYS A 105 -6.80 9.21 -17.27
N THR A 106 -7.53 9.10 -16.14
CA THR A 106 -8.76 8.28 -16.06
C THR A 106 -10.00 9.12 -15.84
N GLU A 107 -11.01 8.98 -16.70
CA GLU A 107 -12.22 9.81 -16.69
C GLU A 107 -13.17 9.50 -15.52
N ASN A 108 -13.34 8.22 -15.15
CA ASN A 108 -14.33 7.81 -14.14
C ASN A 108 -13.71 7.36 -12.80
N TYR A 109 -14.43 7.65 -11.71
CA TYR A 109 -14.14 7.23 -10.32
C TYR A 109 -12.80 7.70 -9.72
N LYS A 110 -12.31 8.89 -10.12
CA LYS A 110 -11.08 9.48 -9.55
C LYS A 110 -11.09 9.59 -8.02
N TRP A 111 -12.27 9.78 -7.43
CA TRP A 111 -12.46 9.88 -5.98
C TRP A 111 -11.97 8.64 -5.23
N ILE A 112 -12.11 7.43 -5.81
CA ILE A 112 -11.66 6.18 -5.17
C ILE A 112 -10.14 6.19 -4.95
N ALA A 113 -9.39 6.69 -5.94
CA ALA A 113 -7.94 6.80 -5.83
C ALA A 113 -7.54 7.81 -4.76
N TYR A 114 -8.13 9.02 -4.77
CA TYR A 114 -7.87 10.02 -3.74
C TYR A 114 -8.18 9.49 -2.34
N LEU A 115 -9.29 8.77 -2.20
CA LEU A 115 -9.72 8.18 -0.95
C LEU A 115 -8.76 7.04 -0.50
N SER A 116 -8.25 6.22 -1.42
CA SER A 116 -7.22 5.21 -1.11
C SER A 116 -5.87 5.82 -0.72
N VAL A 117 -5.50 6.96 -1.32
CA VAL A 117 -4.26 7.68 -0.98
C VAL A 117 -4.41 8.28 0.41
N PHE A 118 -5.50 9.02 0.65
CA PHE A 118 -5.77 9.66 1.93
C PHE A 118 -5.76 8.66 3.08
N ILE A 119 -6.39 7.50 2.89
CA ILE A 119 -6.45 6.45 3.90
C ILE A 119 -5.11 5.72 4.07
N ASN A 120 -4.30 5.55 3.01
CA ASN A 120 -2.96 4.98 3.12
C ASN A 120 -1.99 5.83 3.97
N VAL A 121 -2.22 7.15 4.09
CA VAL A 121 -1.37 8.02 4.93
C VAL A 121 -1.44 7.57 6.40
N LEU A 122 -2.57 7.03 6.85
CA LEU A 122 -2.80 6.61 8.22
C LEU A 122 -2.91 5.07 8.28
N PRO A 123 -1.83 4.35 8.67
CA PRO A 123 -1.78 2.88 8.66
C PRO A 123 -2.87 2.21 9.52
N ILE A 124 -3.36 2.92 10.53
CA ILE A 124 -4.47 2.49 11.41
C ILE A 124 -5.74 2.19 10.62
N PHE A 125 -5.99 2.91 9.51
CA PHE A 125 -7.15 2.69 8.64
C PHE A 125 -6.89 1.68 7.51
N SER A 126 -5.84 0.86 7.63
CA SER A 126 -5.49 -0.19 6.66
C SER A 126 -6.67 -1.11 6.30
N PHE A 127 -7.54 -1.43 7.26
CA PHE A 127 -8.76 -2.20 7.00
C PHE A 127 -9.70 -1.54 6.00
N LEU A 128 -10.00 -0.24 6.18
CA LEU A 128 -10.83 0.51 5.23
C LEU A 128 -10.19 0.49 3.85
N ASN A 129 -8.86 0.60 3.80
CA ASN A 129 -8.13 0.59 2.56
C ASN A 129 -8.19 -0.74 1.80
N LEU A 130 -8.31 -1.87 2.51
CA LEU A 130 -8.57 -3.17 1.88
C LEU A 130 -9.91 -3.13 1.13
N ILE A 131 -10.96 -2.60 1.75
CA ILE A 131 -12.30 -2.47 1.15
C ILE A 131 -12.23 -1.54 -0.07
N ILE A 132 -11.55 -0.40 0.06
CA ILE A 132 -11.40 0.57 -1.03
C ILE A 132 -10.59 0.00 -2.18
N SER A 133 -9.57 -0.80 -1.91
CA SER A 133 -8.76 -1.47 -2.93
C SER A 133 -9.59 -2.50 -3.71
N ILE A 134 -10.45 -3.27 -3.02
CA ILE A 134 -11.43 -4.18 -3.67
C ILE A 134 -12.43 -3.39 -4.51
N PHE A 135 -12.96 -2.28 -3.97
CA PHE A 135 -13.89 -1.43 -4.71
C PHE A 135 -13.23 -0.79 -5.93
N GLY A 136 -11.97 -0.36 -5.80
CA GLY A 136 -11.12 0.11 -6.88
C GLY A 136 -10.93 -0.95 -7.97
N PHE A 137 -10.68 -2.19 -7.58
CA PHE A 137 -10.59 -3.34 -8.49
C PHE A 137 -11.90 -3.54 -9.28
N TYR A 138 -13.06 -3.47 -8.61
CA TYR A 138 -14.37 -3.71 -9.23
C TYR A 138 -14.88 -2.53 -10.08
N LYS A 139 -14.64 -1.28 -9.65
CA LYS A 139 -15.13 -0.07 -10.32
C LYS A 139 -14.21 0.45 -11.41
N HIS A 140 -12.91 0.22 -11.33
CA HIS A 140 -12.01 0.43 -12.46
C HIS A 140 -12.12 -0.73 -13.48
N LYS A 141 -13.36 -1.00 -13.93
CA LYS A 141 -13.59 -1.71 -15.18
C LYS A 141 -13.03 -0.86 -16.33
N ILE A 142 -12.07 -1.42 -17.05
CA ILE A 142 -12.55 -2.09 -18.27
C ILE A 142 -13.06 -1.23 -19.44
N VAL A 143 -12.98 0.11 -19.49
CA VAL A 143 -13.33 0.84 -20.74
C VAL A 143 -12.21 0.62 -21.76
N PHE A 144 -12.26 -0.46 -22.54
CA PHE A 144 -11.48 -0.57 -23.77
C PHE A 144 -12.30 0.19 -24.81
N LYS A 145 -11.75 1.29 -25.32
CA LYS A 145 -12.02 1.67 -26.70
C LYS A 145 -10.88 1.10 -27.51
#